data_AF-A0A941UK41-F1
#
_entry.id   AF-A0A941UK41-F1
#
_cell.length_a   1.000
_cell.length_b   1.000
_cell.length_c   1.000
_cell.angle_alpha   90.00
_cell.angle_beta   90.00
_cell.angle_gamma   90.00
#
_symmetry.space_group_name_H-M   'P 1'
#
loop_
_entity.id
_entity.type
_entity.pdbx_description
1 polymer ?
#
loop_
_entity_poly.entity_id
_entity_poly.type
_entity_poly.pdbx_seq_one_letter_code
_entity_poly.pdbx_strand_id
1 'polypeptide(L)'
;MIDISAISAQVKKNCNISDSKFWGYYSLCGILLRLRELYRIETGLGPFEKIQQKDVGTWITERENLWRELEHSDYEEIALNGTVFNPFAVESINDVLGNEGLIYGAGYGLHMKPSFFLADILSKETIEGFHVCIAGKEHARDLSDNPAMLQDRTILVRAETIKYLLWQRFDEMRCNRTKEALVFAFSKYGIYPEDTPSEDTYKRIQKAARTEADTYVYHELGEAVEGEKIGNTWKLILTDLADGRAGLFAR
;
A
#
# COMPACT_ATOMS: atom_id res chain seq x y z
N MET A 1 -8.58 -9.54 -23.01
CA MET A 1 -7.18 -9.41 -22.58
C MET A 1 -6.85 -7.95 -22.49
N ILE A 2 -6.82 -7.47 -21.25
CA ILE A 2 -6.51 -6.07 -20.93
C ILE A 2 -5.00 -5.88 -21.03
N ASP A 3 -4.56 -4.81 -21.69
CA ASP A 3 -3.15 -4.43 -21.70
C ASP A 3 -2.78 -3.86 -20.32
N ILE A 4 -2.11 -4.68 -19.51
CA ILE A 4 -1.69 -4.34 -18.14
C ILE A 4 -0.81 -3.08 -18.13
N SER A 5 0.07 -2.91 -19.12
CA SER A 5 0.95 -1.74 -19.19
C SER A 5 0.13 -0.46 -19.42
N ALA A 6 -0.84 -0.51 -20.33
CA ALA A 6 -1.71 0.62 -20.63
C ALA A 6 -2.56 1.05 -19.44
N ILE A 7 -3.18 0.11 -18.70
CA ILE A 7 -3.95 0.46 -17.50
C ILE A 7 -3.03 0.92 -16.36
N SER A 8 -1.87 0.29 -16.19
CA SER A 8 -0.90 0.69 -15.16
C SER A 8 -0.43 2.14 -15.37
N ALA A 9 -0.18 2.55 -16.61
CA ALA A 9 0.19 3.93 -16.93
C ALA A 9 -0.92 4.94 -16.58
N GLN A 10 -2.18 4.62 -16.88
CA GLN A 10 -3.33 5.46 -16.53
C GLN A 10 -3.48 5.62 -15.01
N VAL A 11 -3.45 4.50 -14.28
CA VAL A 11 -3.52 4.50 -12.81
C VAL A 11 -2.33 5.27 -12.22
N LYS A 12 -1.13 5.06 -12.77
CA LYS A 12 0.08 5.74 -12.30
C LYS A 12 0.05 7.24 -12.52
N LYS A 13 -0.61 7.71 -13.59
CA LYS A 13 -0.82 9.14 -13.82
C LYS A 13 -1.67 9.76 -12.71
N ASN A 14 -2.78 9.12 -12.33
CA ASN A 14 -3.59 9.55 -11.18
C ASN A 14 -2.84 9.47 -9.84
N CYS A 15 -1.96 8.47 -9.66
CA CYS A 15 -1.05 8.41 -8.52
C CYS A 15 -0.15 9.66 -8.47
N ASN A 16 0.47 10.03 -9.59
CA ASN A 16 1.36 11.19 -9.67
C ASN A 16 0.62 12.52 -9.48
N ILE A 17 -0.61 12.67 -10.01
CA ILE A 17 -1.46 13.85 -9.78
C ILE A 17 -1.86 13.94 -8.31
N SER A 18 -2.09 12.80 -7.65
CA SER A 18 -2.35 12.81 -6.21
C SER A 18 -1.10 13.20 -5.42
N ASP A 19 0.03 12.55 -5.70
CA ASP A 19 1.26 12.81 -4.95
C ASP A 19 1.73 14.26 -5.14
N SER A 20 1.57 14.86 -6.33
CA SER A 20 1.93 16.27 -6.59
C SER A 20 1.15 17.27 -5.73
N LYS A 21 -0.09 16.96 -5.38
CA LYS A 21 -0.97 17.82 -4.56
C LYS A 21 -0.80 17.59 -3.05
N PHE A 22 -0.32 16.42 -2.64
CA PHE A 22 -0.37 15.97 -1.24
C PHE A 22 1.01 15.60 -0.64
N TRP A 23 2.12 15.67 -1.38
CA TRP A 23 3.45 15.35 -0.85
C TRP A 23 3.84 16.20 0.39
N GLY A 24 3.31 17.42 0.49
CA GLY A 24 3.57 18.34 1.62
C GLY A 24 2.99 17.91 2.96
N TYR A 25 2.11 16.91 3.00
CA TYR A 25 1.59 16.35 4.26
C TYR A 25 2.58 15.43 4.98
N TYR A 26 3.65 15.00 4.31
CA TYR A 26 4.69 14.18 4.91
C TYR A 26 5.80 15.05 5.52
N SER A 27 6.39 14.60 6.61
CA SER A 27 7.65 15.18 7.09
C SER A 27 8.76 14.97 6.06
N LEU A 28 9.81 15.80 6.10
CA LEU A 28 10.94 15.69 5.16
C LEU A 28 11.56 14.29 5.15
N CYS A 29 11.80 13.71 6.33
CA CYS A 29 12.29 12.33 6.43
C CYS A 29 11.25 11.33 5.91
N GLY A 30 9.96 11.55 6.18
CA GLY A 30 8.86 10.69 5.75
C GLY A 30 8.71 10.62 4.24
N ILE A 31 8.82 11.75 3.53
CA ILE A 31 8.76 11.79 2.07
C ILE A 31 9.99 11.16 1.43
N LEU A 32 11.20 11.42 1.96
CA LEU A 32 12.43 10.82 1.42
C LEU A 32 12.45 9.30 1.52
N LEU A 33 11.93 8.74 2.62
CA LEU A 33 11.79 7.29 2.77
C LEU A 33 10.81 6.70 1.75
N ARG A 34 9.66 7.36 1.52
CA ARG A 34 8.65 6.93 0.54
C ARG A 34 9.14 7.04 -0.90
N LEU A 35 9.83 8.14 -1.25
CA LEU A 35 10.45 8.31 -2.56
C LEU A 35 11.50 7.23 -2.84
N ARG A 36 12.34 6.91 -1.85
CA ARG A 36 13.34 5.84 -1.97
C ARG A 36 12.66 4.48 -2.21
N GLU A 37 11.56 4.20 -1.53
CA GLU A 37 10.80 2.96 -1.72
C GLU A 37 10.14 2.92 -3.09
N LEU A 38 9.48 4.01 -3.49
CA LEU A 38 8.82 4.12 -4.78
C LEU A 38 9.82 3.98 -5.93
N TYR A 39 11.02 4.57 -5.80
CA TYR A 39 12.12 4.37 -6.75
C TYR A 39 12.48 2.89 -6.90
N ARG A 40 12.62 2.14 -5.80
CA ARG A 40 12.91 0.70 -5.85
C ARG A 40 11.83 -0.05 -6.60
N ILE A 41 10.57 0.21 -6.28
CA ILE A 41 9.41 -0.45 -6.89
C ILE A 41 9.36 -0.17 -8.40
N GLU A 42 9.47 1.09 -8.81
CA GLU A 42 9.37 1.48 -10.22
C GLU A 42 10.57 1.01 -11.07
N THR A 43 11.75 0.84 -10.45
CA THR A 43 12.94 0.31 -11.14
C THR A 43 13.10 -1.20 -11.02
N GLY A 44 12.21 -1.88 -10.28
CA GLY A 44 12.28 -3.31 -10.04
C GLY A 44 13.45 -3.74 -9.13
N LEU A 45 14.05 -2.81 -8.37
CA LEU A 45 15.13 -3.10 -7.45
C LEU A 45 14.59 -3.77 -6.17
N GLY A 46 15.15 -4.92 -5.83
CA GLY A 46 14.96 -5.57 -4.55
C GLY A 46 15.47 -4.71 -3.40
N PRO A 47 14.91 -4.85 -2.19
CA PRO A 47 15.27 -3.98 -1.07
C PRO A 47 16.69 -4.25 -0.51
N PHE A 48 17.26 -5.43 -0.79
CA PHE A 48 18.66 -5.77 -0.51
C PHE A 48 19.65 -5.20 -1.53
N GLU A 49 19.18 -4.69 -2.67
CA GLU A 49 20.05 -4.13 -3.70
C GLU A 49 20.49 -2.71 -3.34
N LYS A 50 21.72 -2.36 -3.73
CA LYS A 50 22.28 -1.03 -3.47
C LYS A 50 21.70 -0.01 -4.45
N ILE A 51 21.13 1.06 -3.91
CA ILE A 51 20.75 2.23 -4.69
C ILE A 51 22.00 3.07 -4.98
N GLN A 52 22.22 3.43 -6.24
CA GLN A 52 23.23 4.41 -6.61
C GLN A 52 22.70 5.82 -6.35
N GLN A 53 23.46 6.62 -5.60
CA GLN A 53 23.03 7.96 -5.18
C GLN A 53 22.73 8.87 -6.37
N LYS A 54 23.53 8.76 -7.45
CA LYS A 54 23.33 9.53 -8.67
C LYS A 54 21.97 9.20 -9.32
N ASP A 55 21.67 7.92 -9.44
CA ASP A 55 20.48 7.44 -10.18
C ASP A 55 19.19 7.83 -9.44
N VAL A 56 19.15 7.61 -8.12
CA VAL A 56 17.98 8.05 -7.31
C VAL A 56 17.86 9.57 -7.26
N GLY A 57 18.97 10.32 -7.25
CA GLY A 57 18.95 11.77 -7.29
C GLY A 57 18.38 12.32 -8.60
N THR A 58 18.79 11.74 -9.74
CA THR A 58 18.22 12.06 -11.05
C THR A 58 16.73 11.73 -11.10
N TRP A 59 16.34 10.52 -10.66
CA TRP A 59 14.94 10.11 -10.65
C TRP A 59 14.05 11.00 -9.75
N ILE A 60 14.53 11.40 -8.57
CA ILE A 60 13.81 12.34 -7.69
C ILE A 60 13.62 13.68 -8.40
N THR A 61 14.66 14.20 -9.05
CA THR A 61 14.59 15.48 -9.79
C THR A 61 13.54 15.41 -10.91
N GLU A 62 13.53 14.31 -11.67
CA GLU A 62 12.51 14.06 -12.70
C GLU A 62 11.11 13.96 -12.11
N ARG A 63 10.95 13.27 -10.98
CA ARG A 63 9.67 13.16 -10.26
C ARG A 63 9.14 14.51 -9.79
N GLU A 64 10.01 15.34 -9.23
CA GLU A 64 9.65 16.69 -8.77
C GLU A 64 9.28 17.62 -9.93
N ASN A 65 9.97 17.53 -11.06
CA ASN A 65 9.59 18.25 -12.27
C ASN A 65 8.21 17.82 -12.76
N LEU A 66 7.97 16.51 -12.84
CA LEU A 66 6.66 15.95 -13.21
C LEU A 66 5.55 16.41 -12.27
N TRP A 67 5.80 16.41 -10.95
CA TRP A 67 4.80 16.87 -9.98
C TRP A 67 4.48 18.36 -10.13
N ARG A 68 5.48 19.21 -10.42
CA ARG A 68 5.24 20.64 -10.72
C ARG A 68 4.33 20.83 -11.94
N GLU A 69 4.43 19.97 -12.94
CA GLU A 69 3.56 20.02 -14.12
C GLU A 69 2.13 19.55 -13.81
N LEU A 70 1.97 18.59 -12.88
CA LEU A 70 0.70 17.95 -12.57
C LEU A 70 -0.07 18.56 -11.38
N GLU A 71 0.54 19.47 -10.61
CA GLU A 71 -0.02 20.01 -9.36
C GLU A 71 -1.44 20.58 -9.53
N HIS A 72 -1.72 21.18 -10.68
CA HIS A 72 -3.03 21.77 -11.00
C HIS A 72 -3.88 20.93 -11.96
N SER A 73 -3.43 19.72 -12.32
CA SER A 73 -4.19 18.83 -13.19
C SER A 73 -5.34 18.16 -12.44
N ASP A 74 -6.47 17.96 -13.10
CA ASP A 74 -7.54 17.11 -12.58
C ASP A 74 -7.19 15.62 -12.70
N TYR A 75 -7.87 14.78 -11.91
CA TYR A 75 -7.73 13.33 -12.06
C TYR A 75 -8.33 12.88 -13.38
N GLU A 76 -7.64 11.97 -14.05
CA GLU A 76 -8.04 11.50 -15.38
C GLU A 76 -8.92 10.25 -15.30
N GLU A 77 -9.78 10.13 -16.29
CA GLU A 77 -10.64 8.96 -16.47
C GLU A 77 -9.83 7.72 -16.81
N ILE A 78 -10.38 6.56 -16.45
CA ILE A 78 -9.80 5.25 -16.72
C ILE A 78 -10.50 4.63 -17.94
N ALA A 79 -9.76 4.44 -19.03
CA ALA A 79 -10.25 3.80 -20.25
C ALA A 79 -9.94 2.30 -20.24
N LEU A 80 -10.99 1.48 -20.29
CA LEU A 80 -10.93 0.01 -20.33
C LEU A 80 -11.89 -0.53 -21.39
N ASN A 81 -11.37 -1.34 -22.32
CA ASN A 81 -12.15 -1.98 -23.39
C ASN A 81 -13.05 -1.00 -24.18
N GLY A 82 -12.57 0.22 -24.42
CA GLY A 82 -13.32 1.27 -25.14
C GLY A 82 -14.40 1.99 -24.31
N THR A 83 -14.58 1.61 -23.04
CA THR A 83 -15.41 2.34 -22.07
C THR A 83 -14.53 3.22 -21.20
N VAL A 84 -15.03 4.40 -20.84
CA VAL A 84 -14.32 5.38 -20.03
C VAL A 84 -15.04 5.52 -18.69
N PHE A 85 -14.28 5.43 -17.60
CA PHE A 85 -14.79 5.43 -16.23
C PHE A 85 -14.24 6.60 -15.43
N ASN A 86 -15.05 7.17 -14.55
CA ASN A 86 -14.55 8.06 -13.51
C ASN A 86 -13.51 7.30 -12.66
N PRO A 87 -12.37 7.91 -12.27
CA PRO A 87 -11.32 7.21 -11.51
C PRO A 87 -11.78 6.71 -10.14
N PHE A 88 -12.87 7.22 -9.58
CA PHE A 88 -13.45 6.74 -8.33
C PHE A 88 -14.59 5.73 -8.52
N ALA A 89 -14.93 5.37 -9.77
CA ALA A 89 -15.89 4.31 -10.08
C ALA A 89 -15.27 2.91 -9.90
N VAL A 90 -14.78 2.64 -8.69
CA VAL A 90 -13.99 1.45 -8.34
C VAL A 90 -14.72 0.15 -8.64
N GLU A 91 -16.01 0.05 -8.29
CA GLU A 91 -16.83 -1.14 -8.53
C GLU A 91 -16.90 -1.45 -10.04
N SER A 92 -17.30 -0.46 -10.85
CA SER A 92 -17.42 -0.62 -12.30
C SER A 92 -16.09 -0.93 -13.00
N ILE A 93 -14.99 -0.34 -12.53
CA ILE A 93 -13.65 -0.65 -13.04
C ILE A 93 -13.27 -2.11 -12.68
N ASN A 94 -13.56 -2.54 -11.44
CA ASN A 94 -13.24 -3.88 -10.96
C ASN A 94 -14.12 -4.98 -11.56
N ASP A 95 -15.35 -4.68 -11.99
CA ASP A 95 -16.18 -5.62 -12.76
C ASP A 95 -15.51 -6.03 -14.08
N VAL A 96 -14.78 -5.09 -14.70
CA VAL A 96 -14.02 -5.33 -15.92
C VAL A 96 -12.69 -6.02 -15.62
N LEU A 97 -11.93 -5.50 -14.66
CA LEU A 97 -10.58 -5.99 -14.32
C LEU A 97 -10.58 -7.36 -13.62
N GLY A 98 -11.62 -7.67 -12.85
CA GLY A 98 -11.69 -8.88 -12.03
C GLY A 98 -11.59 -10.17 -12.85
N ASN A 99 -12.09 -10.16 -14.10
CA ASN A 99 -12.00 -11.29 -15.03
C ASN A 99 -10.57 -11.54 -15.54
N GLU A 100 -9.68 -10.56 -15.43
CA GLU A 100 -8.28 -10.63 -15.86
C GLU A 100 -7.34 -10.82 -14.66
N GLY A 101 -7.88 -11.10 -13.47
CA GLY A 101 -7.08 -11.33 -12.25
C GLY A 101 -6.48 -10.07 -11.65
N LEU A 102 -7.01 -8.88 -11.97
CA LEU A 102 -6.54 -7.60 -11.48
C LEU A 102 -7.54 -6.93 -10.54
N ILE A 103 -7.03 -6.14 -9.60
CA ILE A 103 -7.81 -5.27 -8.72
C ILE A 103 -7.29 -3.84 -8.81
N TYR A 104 -8.22 -2.92 -8.99
CA TYR A 104 -8.02 -1.48 -8.90
C TYR A 104 -8.55 -0.97 -7.56
N GLY A 105 -7.77 -0.12 -6.89
CA GLY A 105 -8.20 0.57 -5.69
C GLY A 105 -8.13 2.08 -5.90
N ALA A 106 -9.20 2.78 -5.52
CA ALA A 106 -9.23 4.23 -5.46
C ALA A 106 -10.09 4.70 -4.29
N GLY A 107 -9.53 5.58 -3.45
CA GLY A 107 -10.22 6.07 -2.26
C GLY A 107 -9.50 7.25 -1.63
N TYR A 108 -9.89 7.61 -0.42
CA TYR A 108 -9.28 8.71 0.34
C TYR A 108 -8.55 8.13 1.54
N GLY A 109 -7.24 8.33 1.59
CA GLY A 109 -6.39 7.92 2.70
C GLY A 109 -6.26 9.00 3.77
N LEU A 110 -5.16 8.95 4.50
CA LEU A 110 -4.82 9.94 5.54
C LEU A 110 -4.84 11.37 4.95
N HIS A 111 -5.33 12.33 5.73
CA HIS A 111 -5.53 13.73 5.31
C HIS A 111 -6.46 13.91 4.09
N MET A 112 -7.36 12.95 3.85
CA MET A 112 -8.22 12.94 2.66
C MET A 112 -7.43 12.99 1.35
N LYS A 113 -6.18 12.49 1.35
CA LYS A 113 -5.40 12.33 0.12
C LYS A 113 -6.04 11.25 -0.75
N PRO A 114 -6.46 11.54 -1.99
CA PRO A 114 -6.89 10.50 -2.92
C PRO A 114 -5.74 9.51 -3.16
N SER A 115 -5.99 8.21 -3.08
CA SER A 115 -4.99 7.18 -3.31
C SER A 115 -5.47 6.24 -4.40
N PHE A 116 -4.53 5.83 -5.25
CA PHE A 116 -4.80 4.97 -6.39
C PHE A 116 -3.76 3.87 -6.46
N PHE A 117 -4.17 2.66 -6.84
CA PHE A 117 -3.25 1.59 -7.18
C PHE A 117 -3.90 0.54 -8.07
N LEU A 118 -3.06 -0.29 -8.69
CA LEU A 118 -3.45 -1.44 -9.49
C LEU A 118 -2.57 -2.62 -9.10
N ALA A 119 -3.17 -3.79 -8.88
CA ALA A 119 -2.44 -4.99 -8.50
C ALA A 119 -3.07 -6.27 -9.05
N ASP A 120 -2.30 -7.37 -9.00
CA ASP A 120 -2.83 -8.72 -9.14
C ASP A 120 -3.76 -9.07 -7.97
N ILE A 121 -4.73 -9.95 -8.19
CA ILE A 121 -5.54 -10.57 -7.13
C ILE A 121 -4.86 -11.86 -6.66
N LEU A 122 -4.55 -11.98 -5.37
CA LEU A 122 -4.09 -13.23 -4.78
C LEU A 122 -5.25 -14.08 -4.25
N SER A 123 -6.20 -13.44 -3.57
CA SER A 123 -7.41 -14.11 -3.08
C SER A 123 -8.57 -13.14 -3.00
N LYS A 124 -9.79 -13.69 -3.12
CA LYS A 124 -11.05 -13.02 -2.86
C LYS A 124 -11.93 -13.94 -2.05
N GLU A 125 -12.51 -13.40 -0.99
CA GLU A 125 -13.47 -14.13 -0.17
C GLU A 125 -14.51 -13.19 0.42
N THR A 126 -15.46 -13.74 1.17
CA THR A 126 -16.45 -12.95 1.89
C THR A 126 -16.53 -13.46 3.31
N ILE A 127 -16.28 -12.57 4.26
CA ILE A 127 -16.24 -12.86 5.70
C ILE A 127 -17.24 -11.92 6.38
N GLU A 128 -18.21 -12.48 7.10
CA GLU A 128 -19.24 -11.70 7.82
C GLU A 128 -19.97 -10.64 6.94
N GLY A 129 -20.13 -10.93 5.65
CA GLY A 129 -20.77 -10.01 4.70
C GLY A 129 -19.89 -8.84 4.22
N PHE A 130 -18.59 -8.88 4.50
CA PHE A 130 -17.56 -8.02 3.91
C PHE A 130 -16.82 -8.76 2.81
N HIS A 131 -16.61 -8.10 1.68
CA HIS A 131 -15.78 -8.61 0.59
C HIS A 131 -14.31 -8.37 0.94
N VAL A 132 -13.53 -9.44 1.03
CA VAL A 132 -12.10 -9.35 1.34
C VAL A 132 -11.32 -9.65 0.08
N CYS A 133 -10.37 -8.78 -0.26
CA CYS A 133 -9.47 -8.97 -1.39
C CYS A 133 -8.01 -8.78 -0.93
N ILE A 134 -7.19 -9.81 -1.10
CA ILE A 134 -5.75 -9.71 -0.90
C ILE A 134 -5.10 -9.42 -2.26
N ALA A 135 -4.58 -8.20 -2.39
CA ALA A 135 -3.82 -7.73 -3.54
C ALA A 135 -2.36 -8.23 -3.49
N GLY A 136 -1.87 -8.64 -4.66
CA GLY A 136 -0.54 -9.20 -4.88
C GLY A 136 0.46 -8.17 -5.37
N LYS A 137 1.09 -8.47 -6.50
CA LYS A 137 2.05 -7.57 -7.14
C LYS A 137 1.32 -6.32 -7.63
N GLU A 138 1.81 -5.16 -7.23
CA GLU A 138 1.34 -3.84 -7.63
C GLU A 138 2.01 -3.43 -8.94
N HIS A 139 1.20 -3.14 -9.95
CA HIS A 139 1.68 -2.63 -11.24
C HIS A 139 1.71 -1.10 -11.28
N ALA A 140 0.91 -0.45 -10.43
CA ALA A 140 0.95 0.98 -10.20
C ALA A 140 0.57 1.30 -8.74
N ARG A 141 1.25 2.27 -8.14
CA ARG A 141 0.96 2.78 -6.79
C ARG A 141 1.39 4.24 -6.64
N ASP A 142 0.79 4.91 -5.67
CA ASP A 142 1.22 6.20 -5.16
C ASP A 142 2.20 6.05 -3.97
N LEU A 143 2.54 7.16 -3.31
CA LEU A 143 3.38 7.17 -2.12
C LEU A 143 2.76 6.53 -0.86
N SER A 144 1.46 6.18 -0.89
CA SER A 144 0.78 5.61 0.27
C SER A 144 1.38 4.25 0.63
N ASP A 145 1.74 4.10 1.89
CA ASP A 145 2.28 2.89 2.50
C ASP A 145 1.24 2.17 3.38
N ASN A 146 -0.04 2.51 3.25
CA ASN A 146 -1.12 1.84 3.97
C ASN A 146 -1.26 0.39 3.47
N PRO A 147 -1.08 -0.63 4.35
CA PRO A 147 -1.12 -2.03 3.98
C PRO A 147 -2.54 -2.58 3.82
N ALA A 148 -3.54 -1.93 4.42
CA ALA A 148 -4.93 -2.32 4.34
C ALA A 148 -5.83 -1.09 4.36
N MET A 149 -7.05 -1.26 3.85
CA MET A 149 -8.11 -0.27 3.93
C MET A 149 -9.48 -0.93 3.85
N LEU A 150 -10.44 -0.34 4.55
CA LEU A 150 -11.87 -0.56 4.34
C LEU A 150 -12.44 0.51 3.39
N GLN A 151 -13.10 0.08 2.32
CA GLN A 151 -13.88 0.92 1.42
C GLN A 151 -15.30 0.35 1.29
N ASP A 152 -16.27 1.05 1.86
CA ASP A 152 -17.65 0.59 2.01
C ASP A 152 -17.72 -0.80 2.69
N ARG A 153 -18.09 -1.85 1.96
CA ARG A 153 -18.09 -3.25 2.45
C ARG A 153 -16.92 -4.07 1.92
N THR A 154 -15.90 -3.43 1.36
CA THR A 154 -14.73 -4.11 0.77
C THR A 154 -13.48 -3.83 1.60
N ILE A 155 -12.88 -4.89 2.15
CA ILE A 155 -11.59 -4.86 2.82
C ILE A 155 -10.52 -5.24 1.79
N LEU A 156 -9.53 -4.38 1.64
CA LEU A 156 -8.50 -4.52 0.63
C LEU A 156 -7.14 -4.52 1.32
N VAL A 157 -6.42 -5.64 1.22
CA VAL A 157 -5.11 -5.84 1.86
C VAL A 157 -4.03 -5.94 0.79
N ARG A 158 -2.97 -5.15 0.92
CA ARG A 158 -1.87 -5.01 -0.05
C ARG A 158 -0.67 -5.82 0.41
N ALA A 159 -0.61 -7.10 0.04
CA ALA A 159 0.44 -8.03 0.47
C ALA A 159 1.85 -7.57 0.05
N GLU A 160 1.98 -6.90 -1.10
CA GLU A 160 3.25 -6.31 -1.51
C GLU A 160 3.68 -5.15 -0.61
N THR A 161 2.75 -4.28 -0.19
CA THR A 161 3.05 -3.22 0.78
C THR A 161 3.44 -3.79 2.15
N ILE A 162 2.75 -4.84 2.63
CA ILE A 162 3.12 -5.57 3.86
C ILE A 162 4.54 -6.12 3.76
N LYS A 163 4.91 -6.72 2.62
CA LYS A 163 6.27 -7.25 2.38
C LYS A 163 7.34 -6.17 2.53
N TYR A 164 7.12 -4.96 1.99
CA TYR A 164 8.06 -3.85 2.15
C TYR A 164 8.13 -3.34 3.59
N LEU A 165 6.99 -3.26 4.30
CA LEU A 165 6.97 -2.92 5.72
C LEU A 165 7.74 -3.94 6.57
N LEU A 166 7.51 -5.23 6.34
CA LEU A 166 8.24 -6.30 7.03
C LEU A 166 9.73 -6.26 6.70
N TRP A 167 10.12 -5.93 5.47
CA TRP A 167 11.53 -5.73 5.13
C TRP A 167 12.17 -4.61 5.97
N GLN A 168 11.48 -3.47 6.12
CA GLN A 168 11.98 -2.39 6.97
C GLN A 168 12.12 -2.82 8.43
N ARG A 169 11.19 -3.63 8.95
CA ARG A 169 11.28 -4.21 10.31
C ARG A 169 12.42 -5.22 10.45
N PHE A 170 12.70 -5.97 9.40
CA PHE A 170 13.86 -6.86 9.34
C PHE A 170 15.17 -6.08 9.42
N ASP A 171 15.33 -5.01 8.62
CA ASP A 171 16.52 -4.16 8.70
C ASP A 171 16.68 -3.49 10.07
N GLU A 172 15.58 -3.04 10.67
CA GLU A 172 15.54 -2.48 12.02
C GLU A 172 15.98 -3.49 13.08
N MET A 173 15.46 -4.72 13.02
CA MET A 173 15.83 -5.83 13.91
C MET A 173 17.32 -6.16 13.80
N ARG A 174 17.88 -6.16 12.59
CA ARG A 174 19.32 -6.42 12.37
C ARG A 174 20.21 -5.35 12.99
N CYS A 175 19.81 -4.09 12.87
CA CYS A 175 20.59 -2.96 13.40
C CYS A 175 20.43 -2.81 14.92
N ASN A 176 19.30 -3.22 15.49
CA ASN A 176 19.03 -3.13 16.93
C ASN A 176 18.47 -4.43 17.51
N ARG A 177 19.37 -5.28 17.99
CA ARG A 177 19.08 -6.61 18.55
C ARG A 177 18.32 -6.61 19.88
N THR A 178 18.11 -5.45 20.50
CA THR A 178 17.33 -5.34 21.75
C THR A 178 15.81 -5.45 21.53
N LYS A 179 15.37 -5.56 20.27
CA LYS A 179 13.96 -5.71 19.89
C LYS A 179 13.51 -7.17 19.97
N GLU A 180 13.48 -7.73 21.17
CA GLU A 180 13.13 -9.14 21.42
C GLU A 180 11.78 -9.54 20.81
N ALA A 181 10.80 -8.64 20.80
CA ALA A 181 9.49 -8.89 20.17
C ALA A 181 9.58 -9.09 18.65
N LEU A 182 10.40 -8.29 17.95
CA LEU A 182 10.64 -8.47 16.52
C LEU A 182 11.40 -9.77 16.26
N VAL A 183 12.44 -10.05 17.05
CA VAL A 183 13.21 -11.30 16.95
C VAL A 183 12.27 -12.51 17.12
N PHE A 184 11.40 -12.46 18.14
CA PHE A 184 10.40 -13.50 18.37
C PHE A 184 9.45 -13.66 17.19
N ALA A 185 8.87 -12.57 16.68
CA ALA A 185 7.93 -12.61 15.55
C ALA A 185 8.60 -13.18 14.29
N PHE A 186 9.76 -12.66 13.88
CA PHE A 186 10.49 -13.14 12.71
C PHE A 186 10.98 -14.59 12.86
N SER A 187 11.31 -15.04 14.08
CA SER A 187 11.71 -16.43 14.32
C SER A 187 10.63 -17.45 13.95
N LYS A 188 9.34 -17.07 14.00
CA LYS A 188 8.21 -17.93 13.57
C LYS A 188 8.23 -18.20 12.07
N TYR A 189 8.87 -17.33 11.30
CA TYR A 189 9.10 -17.46 9.86
C TYR A 189 10.51 -17.99 9.54
N GLY A 190 11.28 -18.36 10.55
CA GLY A 190 12.66 -18.80 10.40
C GLY A 190 13.59 -17.68 9.91
N ILE A 191 13.28 -16.42 10.24
CA ILE A 191 14.10 -15.24 9.91
C ILE A 191 14.77 -14.73 11.20
N TYR A 192 16.07 -14.44 11.13
CA TYR A 192 16.90 -14.11 12.28
C TYR A 192 17.74 -12.84 12.04
N PRO A 193 18.19 -12.14 13.10
CA PRO A 193 19.04 -10.94 12.97
C PRO A 193 20.38 -11.17 12.23
N GLU A 194 20.85 -12.41 12.19
CA GLU A 194 22.09 -12.81 11.51
C GLU A 194 21.90 -13.00 10.01
N ASP A 195 20.66 -13.08 9.52
CA ASP A 195 20.39 -13.29 8.11
C ASP A 195 20.95 -12.15 7.25
N THR A 196 21.60 -12.53 6.15
CA THR A 196 22.12 -11.58 5.16
C THR A 196 20.95 -11.06 4.30
N PRO A 197 20.85 -9.74 4.06
CA PRO A 197 19.96 -9.18 3.05
C PRO A 197 20.25 -9.80 1.68
N SER A 198 19.31 -10.59 1.20
CA SER A 198 19.45 -11.36 -0.03
C SER A 198 18.08 -11.68 -0.61
N GLU A 199 18.07 -12.18 -1.84
CA GLU A 199 16.86 -12.67 -2.52
C GLU A 199 16.18 -13.80 -1.73
N ASP A 200 16.93 -14.68 -1.07
CA ASP A 200 16.36 -15.76 -0.23
C ASP A 200 15.60 -15.19 0.98
N THR A 201 16.25 -14.29 1.72
CA THR A 201 15.64 -13.59 2.85
C THR A 201 14.40 -12.82 2.42
N TYR A 202 14.46 -12.19 1.24
CA TYR A 202 13.32 -11.46 0.67
C TYR A 202 12.15 -12.39 0.35
N LYS A 203 12.40 -13.59 -0.20
CA LYS A 203 11.36 -14.62 -0.41
C LYS A 203 10.75 -15.13 0.90
N ARG A 204 11.55 -15.32 1.95
CA ARG A 204 11.04 -15.66 3.28
C ARG A 204 10.14 -14.56 3.84
N ILE A 205 10.54 -13.29 3.71
CA ILE A 205 9.73 -12.12 4.11
C ILE A 205 8.44 -12.03 3.27
N GLN A 206 8.50 -12.29 1.97
CA GLN A 206 7.30 -12.35 1.12
C GLN A 206 6.31 -13.42 1.60
N LYS A 207 6.80 -14.60 2.03
CA LYS A 207 5.95 -15.64 2.62
C LYS A 207 5.34 -15.20 3.94
N ALA A 208 6.12 -14.53 4.79
CA ALA A 208 5.63 -13.94 6.04
C ALA A 208 4.53 -12.91 5.78
N ALA A 209 4.75 -11.99 4.83
CA ALA A 209 3.79 -10.97 4.44
C ALA A 209 2.44 -11.54 3.98
N ARG A 210 2.47 -12.64 3.22
CA ARG A 210 1.25 -13.34 2.80
C ARG A 210 0.53 -14.00 3.97
N THR A 211 1.28 -14.52 4.94
CA THR A 211 0.70 -15.15 6.14
C THR A 211 0.08 -14.10 7.06
N GLU A 212 0.74 -12.95 7.19
CA GLU A 212 0.28 -11.83 8.03
C GLU A 212 -0.81 -10.99 7.36
N ALA A 213 -1.13 -11.21 6.09
CA ALA A 213 -2.20 -10.51 5.41
C ALA A 213 -3.55 -10.70 6.13
N ASP A 214 -3.80 -11.90 6.67
CA ASP A 214 -5.01 -12.20 7.45
C ASP A 214 -5.10 -11.34 8.72
N THR A 215 -3.97 -11.06 9.38
CA THR A 215 -3.92 -10.17 10.54
C THR A 215 -4.46 -8.77 10.19
N TYR A 216 -4.11 -8.26 9.00
CA TYR A 216 -4.65 -7.00 8.50
C TYR A 216 -6.13 -7.11 8.11
N VAL A 217 -6.56 -8.22 7.52
CA VAL A 217 -7.99 -8.47 7.23
C VAL A 217 -8.81 -8.38 8.51
N TYR A 218 -8.40 -9.10 9.56
CA TYR A 218 -9.15 -9.13 10.82
C TYR A 218 -9.09 -7.80 11.58
N HIS A 219 -8.01 -7.02 11.43
CA HIS A 219 -7.96 -5.66 11.96
C HIS A 219 -9.03 -4.78 11.31
N GLU A 220 -9.06 -4.70 9.97
CA GLU A 220 -10.05 -3.89 9.25
C GLU A 220 -11.48 -4.40 9.50
N LEU A 221 -11.67 -5.73 9.54
CA LEU A 221 -12.97 -6.34 9.82
C LEU A 221 -13.45 -6.01 11.24
N GLY A 222 -12.56 -6.08 12.24
CA GLY A 222 -12.87 -5.72 13.61
C GLY A 222 -13.27 -4.26 13.73
N GLU A 223 -12.51 -3.34 13.12
CA GLU A 223 -12.87 -1.91 13.09
C GLU A 223 -14.22 -1.69 12.38
N ALA A 224 -14.50 -2.41 11.29
CA ALA A 224 -15.75 -2.28 10.53
C ALA A 224 -16.97 -2.76 11.33
N VAL A 225 -16.88 -3.96 11.91
CA VAL A 225 -17.96 -4.59 12.68
C VAL A 225 -18.26 -3.81 13.94
N GLU A 226 -17.26 -3.34 14.68
CA GLU A 226 -17.49 -2.48 15.84
C GLU A 226 -18.07 -1.12 15.40
N GLY A 227 -17.61 -0.57 14.27
CA GLY A 227 -18.20 0.61 13.65
C GLY A 227 -19.70 0.48 13.36
N GLU A 228 -20.17 -0.69 12.87
CA GLU A 228 -21.59 -0.97 12.66
C GLU A 228 -22.37 -1.08 13.99
N LYS A 229 -21.76 -1.66 15.04
CA LYS A 229 -22.41 -1.87 16.35
C LYS A 229 -22.61 -0.60 17.15
N ILE A 230 -21.56 0.23 17.29
CA ILE A 230 -21.57 1.40 18.19
C ILE A 230 -21.66 2.73 17.43
N GLY A 231 -21.68 2.67 16.09
CA GLY A 231 -21.96 3.78 15.20
C GLY A 231 -20.98 4.95 15.34
N ASN A 232 -21.51 6.17 15.41
CA ASN A 232 -20.69 7.38 15.47
C ASN A 232 -19.78 7.46 16.71
N THR A 233 -20.11 6.74 17.78
CA THR A 233 -19.26 6.64 18.98
C THR A 233 -17.88 6.08 18.63
N TRP A 234 -17.82 5.07 17.74
CA TRP A 234 -16.55 4.51 17.29
C TRP A 234 -15.69 5.55 16.59
N LYS A 235 -16.29 6.30 15.66
CA LYS A 235 -15.60 7.37 14.92
C LYS A 235 -15.06 8.45 15.86
N LEU A 236 -15.83 8.82 16.89
CA LEU A 236 -15.38 9.76 17.92
C LEU A 236 -14.20 9.21 18.72
N ILE A 237 -14.27 7.95 19.16
CA ILE A 237 -13.15 7.28 19.86
C ILE A 237 -11.90 7.24 18.97
N LEU A 238 -12.03 6.86 17.71
CA LEU A 238 -10.89 6.82 16.77
C LEU A 238 -10.31 8.21 16.50
N THR A 239 -11.13 9.27 16.54
CA THR A 239 -10.68 10.66 16.36
C THR A 239 -9.98 11.18 17.61
N ASP A 240 -10.55 10.92 18.80
CA ASP A 240 -10.01 11.36 20.08
C ASP A 240 -8.74 10.58 20.47
N LEU A 241 -8.64 9.31 20.07
CA LEU A 241 -7.50 8.44 20.31
C LEU A 241 -6.55 8.31 19.11
N ALA A 242 -6.71 9.17 18.10
CA ALA A 242 -5.92 9.11 16.86
C ALA A 242 -4.41 9.12 17.11
N ASP A 243 -3.97 9.77 18.20
CA ASP A 243 -2.58 9.86 18.60
C ASP A 243 -2.26 9.05 19.87
N GLY A 244 -1.26 8.17 19.75
CA GLY A 244 -0.59 7.53 20.88
C GLY A 244 -0.97 6.06 21.15
N ARG A 245 -0.49 5.55 22.29
CA ARG A 245 -0.64 4.12 22.64
C ARG A 245 -2.08 3.70 22.92
N ALA A 246 -2.94 4.62 23.31
CA ALA A 246 -4.34 4.35 23.59
C ALA A 246 -5.11 3.99 22.31
N GLY A 247 -4.83 4.68 21.19
CA GLY A 247 -5.37 4.32 19.87
C GLY A 247 -4.94 2.92 19.43
N LEU A 248 -3.67 2.55 19.66
CA LEU A 248 -3.17 1.19 19.39
C LEU A 248 -3.81 0.10 20.25
N PHE A 249 -4.26 0.42 21.47
CA PHE A 249 -4.94 -0.52 22.36
C PHE A 249 -6.43 -0.64 22.07
N ALA A 250 -7.04 0.42 21.54
CA ALA A 250 -8.45 0.43 21.17
C ALA A 250 -8.71 -0.36 19.87
N ARG A 251 -7.69 -0.51 19.02
CA ARG A 251 -7.75 -1.17 17.71
C ARG A 251 -7.08 -2.54 17.70
#